data_AF-A0A1Q7RAL7-F1
#
_entry.id   AF-A0A1Q7RAL7-F1
#
_cell.length_a   1.000
_cell.length_b   1.000
_cell.length_c   1.000
_cell.angle_alpha   90.00
_cell.angle_beta   90.00
_cell.angle_gamma   90.00
#
_symmetry.space_group_name_H-M   'P 1'
#
loop_
_entity.id
_entity.type
_entity.pdbx_description
1 polymer ?
#
loop_
_entity_poly.entity_id
_entity_poly.type
_entity_poly.pdbx_seq_one_letter_code
_entity_poly.pdbx_strand_id
1 'polypeptide(L)'
;MRRLSAFTLGAMLCVAGLAAPPLIAQEQSQESVADAARKTREQKKTAKKEGKVYTNDDLAAPPRSLTPEVQVTGQPAQSGAAAEGQKDKGPAAKGATAPAEDKKDETYWRQRFKDARDALARAEKELDILQRERDQSQIQYYSDPTKAMNEQLKRTEVNDKQAKINEKKKEIAALKQKLDDMEVELKRAGGDIGWSR
;
A
#
# COMPACT_ATOMS: atom_id res chain seq x y z
N MET A 1 -11.37 -3.65 -52.12
CA MET A 1 -11.27 -2.33 -52.81
C MET A 1 -10.25 -1.48 -52.07
N ARG A 2 -9.05 -1.31 -52.63
CA ARG A 2 -7.97 -0.48 -52.10
C ARG A 2 -8.10 0.91 -52.73
N ARG A 3 -8.12 1.97 -51.94
CA ARG A 3 -7.96 3.34 -52.44
C ARG A 3 -6.64 3.89 -51.92
N LEU A 4 -5.63 3.86 -52.79
CA LEU A 4 -4.44 4.71 -52.71
C LEU A 4 -4.87 6.13 -53.10
N SER A 5 -4.52 7.12 -52.29
CA SER A 5 -4.52 8.53 -52.70
C SER A 5 -3.10 9.04 -52.58
N ALA A 6 -2.56 9.45 -53.73
CA ALA A 6 -1.24 9.99 -53.92
C ALA A 6 -1.29 11.53 -54.00
N PHE A 7 -0.17 12.14 -53.61
CA PHE A 7 0.38 13.43 -54.06
C PHE A 7 -0.39 14.73 -53.77
N THR A 8 0.23 15.60 -52.97
CA THR A 8 0.47 16.99 -53.37
C THR A 8 1.78 17.51 -52.77
N LEU A 9 2.65 17.95 -53.69
CA LEU A 9 3.90 18.68 -53.54
C LEU A 9 3.58 20.14 -53.18
N GLY A 10 4.31 20.76 -52.25
CA GLY A 10 4.19 22.19 -51.95
C GLY A 10 5.49 22.73 -51.37
N ALA A 11 6.19 23.52 -52.18
CA ALA A 11 7.54 24.01 -51.96
C ALA A 11 7.59 25.31 -51.14
N MET A 12 8.82 25.65 -50.73
CA MET A 12 9.39 27.01 -50.69
C MET A 12 9.19 27.86 -49.42
N LEU A 13 10.29 28.18 -48.73
CA LEU A 13 11.01 29.47 -48.80
C LEU A 13 11.76 29.76 -47.47
N CYS A 14 13.09 29.90 -47.58
CA CYS A 14 14.00 30.39 -46.53
C CYS A 14 13.81 31.91 -46.29
N VAL A 15 13.89 32.38 -45.04
CA VAL A 15 14.46 33.70 -44.70
C VAL A 15 15.17 33.64 -43.34
N ALA A 16 16.45 34.00 -43.36
CA ALA A 16 17.32 34.24 -42.22
C ALA A 16 17.10 35.67 -41.67
N GLY A 17 17.34 35.86 -40.36
CA GLY A 17 17.30 37.18 -39.73
C GLY A 17 18.01 37.21 -38.39
N LEU A 18 19.34 37.39 -38.43
CA LEU A 18 20.18 37.82 -37.30
C LEU A 18 19.76 39.21 -36.82
N ALA A 19 19.48 39.38 -35.53
CA ALA A 19 19.54 40.67 -34.85
C ALA A 19 19.80 40.45 -33.35
N ALA A 20 21.08 40.43 -32.96
CA ALA A 20 21.49 40.47 -31.56
C ALA A 20 21.52 41.95 -31.09
N PRO A 21 20.84 42.33 -30.00
CA PRO A 21 20.98 43.65 -29.41
C PRO A 21 22.32 43.78 -28.65
N PRO A 22 22.88 45.00 -28.52
CA PRO A 22 24.17 45.24 -27.89
C PRO A 22 24.14 44.92 -26.39
N LEU A 23 25.18 44.23 -25.93
CA LEU A 23 25.54 44.07 -24.52
C LEU A 23 25.77 45.46 -23.90
N ILE A 24 24.81 45.90 -23.10
CA ILE A 24 25.04 46.94 -22.08
C ILE A 24 25.90 46.27 -21.01
N ALA A 25 27.14 46.73 -20.87
CA ALA A 25 27.99 46.39 -19.74
C ALA A 25 27.33 46.89 -18.45
N GLN A 26 26.62 46.01 -17.76
CA GLN A 26 26.34 46.20 -16.35
C GLN A 26 27.68 46.08 -15.62
N GLU A 27 28.18 47.19 -15.07
CA GLU A 27 29.09 47.17 -13.93
C GLU A 27 28.40 46.37 -12.81
N GLN A 28 28.62 45.05 -12.80
CA GLN A 28 28.50 44.28 -11.58
C GLN A 28 29.67 44.75 -10.71
N SER A 29 29.38 45.72 -9.85
CA SER A 29 30.13 45.95 -8.63
C SER A 29 30.40 44.60 -7.98
N GLN A 30 31.62 44.08 -8.17
CA GLN A 30 32.09 42.87 -7.51
C GLN A 30 32.18 43.20 -6.02
N GLU A 31 31.07 43.05 -5.29
CA GLU A 31 31.14 42.83 -3.85
C GLU A 31 32.13 41.68 -3.66
N SER A 32 33.28 41.98 -3.07
CA SER A 32 34.33 40.99 -2.82
C SER A 32 33.71 39.80 -2.09
N VAL A 33 34.10 38.58 -2.46
CA VAL A 33 33.68 37.36 -1.75
C VAL A 33 33.95 37.45 -0.24
N ALA A 34 34.97 38.23 0.14
CA ALA A 34 35.27 38.53 1.53
C ALA A 34 34.20 39.41 2.19
N ASP A 35 33.68 40.42 1.48
CA ASP A 35 32.63 41.30 1.98
C ASP A 35 31.27 40.60 1.99
N ALA A 36 30.96 39.78 0.98
CA ALA A 36 29.79 38.91 1.00
C ALA A 36 29.83 37.93 2.20
N ALA A 37 30.99 37.32 2.47
CA ALA A 37 31.16 36.44 3.62
C ALA A 37 31.04 37.17 4.97
N ARG A 38 31.55 38.41 5.08
CA ARG A 38 31.38 39.26 6.27
C ARG A 38 29.91 39.63 6.49
N LYS A 39 29.22 40.07 5.44
CA LYS A 39 27.80 40.44 5.46
C LYS A 39 26.92 39.24 5.83
N THR A 40 27.18 38.05 5.28
CA THR A 40 26.45 36.83 5.67
C THR A 40 26.73 36.43 7.13
N ARG A 41 27.96 36.61 7.62
CA ARG A 41 28.29 36.37 9.05
C ARG A 41 27.59 37.36 9.97
N GLU A 42 27.47 38.62 9.59
CA GLU A 42 26.75 39.63 10.36
C GLU A 42 25.23 39.39 10.36
N GLN A 43 24.65 39.00 9.21
CA GLN A 43 23.24 38.63 9.11
C GLN A 43 22.89 37.38 9.94
N LYS A 44 23.79 36.38 10.01
CA LYS A 44 23.59 35.21 10.87
C LYS A 44 23.64 35.51 12.37
N LYS A 45 24.25 36.64 12.78
CA LYS A 45 24.26 37.07 14.20
C LYS A 45 22.95 37.72 14.62
N THR A 46 22.21 38.30 13.69
CA THR A 46 20.94 39.00 13.95
C THR A 46 19.72 38.19 13.53
N ALA A 47 19.90 37.12 12.75
CA ALA A 47 18.84 36.19 12.40
C ALA A 47 18.30 35.44 13.63
N LYS A 48 16.97 35.47 13.79
CA LYS A 48 16.25 34.69 14.79
C LYS A 48 16.57 33.20 14.59
N LYS A 49 16.97 32.51 15.67
CA LYS A 49 17.32 31.08 15.64
C LYS A 49 16.25 30.28 14.90
N GLU A 50 16.69 29.48 13.94
CA GLU A 50 15.83 28.53 13.22
C GLU A 50 15.15 27.60 14.22
N GLY A 51 13.87 27.29 13.95
CA GLY A 51 13.08 26.40 14.80
C GLY A 51 13.69 25.01 14.88
N LYS A 52 13.26 24.21 15.87
CA LYS A 52 13.72 22.82 16.04
C LYS A 52 13.58 22.05 14.73
N VAL A 53 14.69 21.52 14.23
CA VAL A 53 14.71 20.56 13.14
C VAL A 53 14.36 19.21 13.74
N TYR A 54 13.18 18.70 13.41
CA TYR A 54 12.79 17.34 13.78
C TYR A 54 13.52 16.36 12.85
N THR A 55 14.46 15.58 13.39
CA THR A 55 15.11 14.48 12.68
C THR A 55 14.42 13.16 13.01
N ASN A 56 14.82 12.07 12.34
CA ASN A 56 14.30 10.72 12.59
C ASN A 56 14.50 10.28 14.07
N ASP A 57 15.42 10.93 14.79
CA ASP A 57 15.67 10.70 16.22
C ASP A 57 14.68 11.41 17.15
N ASP A 58 13.95 12.43 16.67
CA ASP A 58 12.87 13.08 17.42
C ASP A 58 11.54 12.30 17.34
N LEU A 59 11.51 11.19 16.60
CA LEU A 59 10.39 10.27 16.59
C LEU A 59 10.42 9.42 17.85
N ALA A 60 9.33 9.44 18.62
CA ALA A 60 9.17 8.56 19.77
C ALA A 60 9.36 7.10 19.33
N ALA A 61 10.27 6.38 20.00
CA ALA A 61 10.48 4.97 19.74
C ALA A 61 9.15 4.21 19.86
N PRO A 62 8.82 3.30 18.92
CA PRO A 62 7.63 2.48 19.06
C PRO A 62 7.71 1.69 20.38
N PRO A 63 6.59 1.52 21.11
CA PRO A 63 6.59 0.80 22.38
C PRO A 63 7.19 -0.59 22.18
N ARG A 64 8.36 -0.79 22.78
CA ARG A 64 9.05 -2.07 22.82
C ARG A 64 8.37 -2.93 23.88
N SER A 65 7.38 -3.71 23.50
CA SER A 65 7.01 -5.02 24.12
C SER A 65 5.59 -5.43 23.73
N LEU A 66 5.49 -6.50 22.95
CA LEU A 66 4.59 -7.64 23.21
C LEU A 66 5.11 -8.84 22.40
N THR A 67 6.32 -9.29 22.73
CA THR A 67 6.71 -10.69 22.49
C THR A 67 6.31 -11.47 23.74
N PRO A 68 5.32 -12.38 23.68
CA PRO A 68 5.06 -13.27 24.81
C PRO A 68 6.25 -14.22 24.96
N GLU A 69 6.98 -14.06 26.06
CA GLU A 69 8.01 -14.98 26.50
C GLU A 69 7.35 -16.27 26.97
N VAL A 70 7.62 -17.37 26.26
CA VAL A 70 7.16 -18.71 26.62
C VAL A 70 8.00 -19.18 27.82
N GLN A 71 7.45 -19.04 29.02
CA GLN A 71 7.98 -19.64 30.23
C GLN A 71 7.44 -21.07 30.37
N VAL A 72 8.32 -22.06 30.20
CA VAL A 72 8.08 -23.47 30.53
C VAL A 72 8.48 -23.69 31.99
N THR A 73 7.54 -24.07 32.86
CA THR A 73 7.82 -24.78 34.12
C THR A 73 6.60 -25.59 34.54
N GLY A 74 6.86 -26.83 34.98
CA GLY A 74 5.87 -27.88 35.21
C GLY A 74 5.08 -27.81 36.52
N GLN A 75 3.88 -28.39 36.43
CA GLN A 75 3.02 -29.18 37.37
C GLN A 75 3.53 -29.44 38.82
N PRO A 76 2.70 -29.74 39.88
CA PRO A 76 1.30 -30.21 39.91
C PRO A 76 0.28 -29.48 40.81
N ALA A 77 -0.97 -29.93 40.63
CA ALA A 77 -2.22 -29.57 41.29
C ALA A 77 -2.36 -30.02 42.76
N GLN A 78 -3.13 -29.27 43.56
CA GLN A 78 -4.12 -29.85 44.47
C GLN A 78 -5.11 -28.83 45.08
N SER A 79 -6.36 -29.32 45.22
CA SER A 79 -7.34 -29.06 46.28
C SER A 79 -8.21 -27.78 46.25
N GLY A 80 -9.51 -28.02 46.36
CA GLY A 80 -10.54 -27.02 46.67
C GLY A 80 -11.95 -27.60 46.48
N ALA A 81 -12.46 -28.27 47.51
CA ALA A 81 -13.76 -28.92 47.54
C ALA A 81 -14.91 -27.99 47.97
N ALA A 82 -16.13 -28.43 47.62
CA ALA A 82 -17.44 -28.20 48.22
C ALA A 82 -18.22 -26.91 47.88
N ALA A 83 -19.38 -27.10 47.21
CA ALA A 83 -20.70 -26.90 47.85
C ALA A 83 -21.82 -27.48 46.97
N GLU A 84 -22.60 -28.40 47.54
CA GLU A 84 -23.87 -28.89 47.01
C GLU A 84 -24.99 -27.86 47.17
N GLY A 85 -26.00 -27.94 46.30
CA GLY A 85 -27.25 -27.19 46.43
C GLY A 85 -28.25 -27.59 45.35
N GLN A 86 -28.96 -28.67 45.59
CA GLN A 86 -29.88 -29.32 44.67
C GLN A 86 -31.33 -28.79 44.78
N LYS A 87 -31.94 -28.54 43.60
CA LYS A 87 -33.38 -28.59 43.20
C LYS A 87 -34.40 -27.71 43.93
N ASP A 88 -35.10 -26.93 43.11
CA ASP A 88 -36.57 -26.93 43.13
C ASP A 88 -37.11 -27.08 41.70
N LYS A 89 -38.27 -27.74 41.55
CA LYS A 89 -38.87 -28.20 40.29
C LYS A 89 -40.22 -27.51 40.03
N GLY A 90 -40.29 -26.81 38.89
CA GLY A 90 -41.41 -26.86 37.93
C GLY A 90 -42.53 -25.80 38.03
N PRO A 91 -43.46 -25.72 37.05
CA PRO A 91 -43.54 -26.46 35.78
C PRO A 91 -43.76 -25.61 34.50
N ALA A 92 -43.46 -26.24 33.36
CA ALA A 92 -44.10 -26.14 32.04
C ALA A 92 -44.28 -24.78 31.32
N ALA A 93 -43.55 -24.62 30.21
CA ALA A 93 -44.13 -24.17 28.95
C ALA A 93 -43.49 -24.92 27.78
N LYS A 94 -44.31 -25.74 27.12
CA LYS A 94 -44.03 -26.33 25.80
C LYS A 94 -43.85 -25.19 24.79
N GLY A 95 -42.62 -24.99 24.35
CA GLY A 95 -42.29 -24.39 23.08
C GLY A 95 -41.20 -25.23 22.48
N ALA A 96 -41.58 -26.27 21.73
CA ALA A 96 -40.64 -26.99 20.88
C ALA A 96 -40.20 -26.01 19.78
N THR A 97 -39.20 -25.19 20.06
CA THR A 97 -38.40 -24.60 19.00
C THR A 97 -37.63 -25.76 18.41
N ALA A 98 -37.97 -26.09 17.16
CA ALA A 98 -37.05 -26.74 16.24
C ALA A 98 -35.65 -26.13 16.42
N PRO A 99 -34.56 -26.91 16.24
CA PRO A 99 -33.22 -26.33 16.30
C PRO A 99 -33.24 -25.10 15.41
N ALA A 100 -32.96 -23.94 16.01
CA ALA A 100 -32.75 -22.74 15.24
C ALA A 100 -31.58 -23.09 14.31
N GLU A 101 -31.89 -23.36 13.03
CA GLU A 101 -30.89 -23.20 12.00
C GLU A 101 -30.32 -21.80 12.24
N ASP A 102 -29.02 -21.73 12.51
CA ASP A 102 -28.31 -20.47 12.71
C ASP A 102 -28.52 -19.62 11.44
N LYS A 103 -29.62 -18.84 11.43
CA LYS A 103 -29.95 -17.94 10.33
C LYS A 103 -28.87 -16.88 10.35
N LYS A 104 -27.95 -17.00 9.40
CA LYS A 104 -26.96 -15.98 9.06
C LYS A 104 -27.69 -14.64 8.91
N ASP A 105 -27.51 -13.75 9.87
CA ASP A 105 -28.20 -12.47 9.97
C ASP A 105 -27.53 -11.39 9.10
N GLU A 106 -28.13 -10.21 9.04
CA GLU A 106 -27.59 -9.07 8.29
C GLU A 106 -26.15 -8.75 8.70
N THR A 107 -25.85 -8.75 10.00
CA THR A 107 -24.53 -8.45 10.54
C THR A 107 -23.48 -9.43 10.02
N TYR A 108 -23.80 -10.74 10.05
CA TYR A 108 -22.93 -11.78 9.50
C TYR A 108 -22.61 -11.52 8.02
N TRP A 109 -23.62 -11.24 7.21
CA TRP A 109 -23.42 -11.05 5.77
C TRP A 109 -22.64 -9.77 5.47
N ARG A 110 -23.00 -8.65 6.10
CA ARG A 110 -22.30 -7.38 5.94
C ARG A 110 -20.83 -7.51 6.29
N GLN A 111 -20.52 -8.13 7.41
CA GLN A 111 -19.14 -8.34 7.84
C GLN A 111 -18.37 -9.20 6.82
N ARG A 112 -18.97 -10.31 6.37
CA ARG A 112 -18.32 -11.22 5.41
C ARG A 112 -18.04 -10.55 4.06
N PHE A 113 -18.98 -9.77 3.53
CA PHE A 113 -18.79 -9.01 2.30
C PHE A 113 -17.76 -7.89 2.47
N LYS A 114 -17.78 -7.19 3.61
CA LYS A 114 -16.78 -6.18 3.94
C LYS A 114 -15.37 -6.80 3.95
N ASP A 115 -15.19 -7.91 4.66
CA ASP A 115 -13.88 -8.57 4.77
C ASP A 115 -13.36 -9.05 3.41
N ALA A 116 -14.25 -9.56 2.55
CA ALA A 116 -13.90 -9.96 1.20
C ALA A 116 -13.48 -8.78 0.32
N ARG A 117 -14.18 -7.64 0.40
CA ARG A 117 -13.79 -6.42 -0.31
C ARG A 117 -12.50 -5.82 0.22
N ASP A 118 -12.29 -5.84 1.53
CA ASP A 118 -11.04 -5.40 2.14
C ASP A 118 -9.87 -6.29 1.69
N ALA A 119 -10.05 -7.61 1.61
CA ALA A 119 -9.06 -8.51 1.06
C ALA A 119 -8.75 -8.21 -0.42
N LEU A 120 -9.79 -7.97 -1.23
CA LEU A 120 -9.62 -7.58 -2.63
C LEU A 120 -8.84 -6.27 -2.75
N ALA A 121 -9.22 -5.24 -1.99
CA ALA A 121 -8.55 -3.94 -2.02
C ALA A 121 -7.09 -4.01 -1.55
N ARG A 122 -6.78 -4.87 -0.57
CA ARG A 122 -5.39 -5.15 -0.17
C ARG A 122 -4.62 -5.82 -1.31
N ALA A 123 -5.18 -6.86 -1.92
CA ALA A 123 -4.54 -7.57 -3.02
C ALA A 123 -4.28 -6.65 -4.24
N GLU A 124 -5.20 -5.75 -4.56
CA GLU A 124 -5.03 -4.76 -5.63
C GLU A 124 -3.92 -3.74 -5.32
N LYS A 125 -3.79 -3.29 -4.07
CA LYS A 125 -2.68 -2.43 -3.64
C LYS A 125 -1.34 -3.16 -3.70
N GLU A 126 -1.29 -4.40 -3.25
CA GLU A 126 -0.08 -5.23 -3.34
C GLU A 126 0.34 -5.46 -4.80
N LEU A 127 -0.63 -5.62 -5.72
CA LEU A 127 -0.34 -5.70 -7.14
C LEU A 127 0.31 -4.42 -7.67
N ASP A 128 -0.21 -3.24 -7.32
CA ASP A 128 0.37 -1.95 -7.72
C ASP A 128 1.81 -1.78 -7.16
N ILE A 129 2.03 -2.14 -5.90
CA ILE A 129 3.38 -2.14 -5.30
C ILE A 129 4.32 -3.05 -6.08
N LEU A 130 3.93 -4.30 -6.34
CA LEU A 130 4.76 -5.26 -7.10
C LEU A 130 5.07 -4.77 -8.51
N GLN A 131 4.11 -4.10 -9.17
CA GLN A 131 4.33 -3.50 -10.48
C GLN A 131 5.40 -2.41 -10.42
N ARG A 132 5.31 -1.49 -9.46
CA ARG A 132 6.30 -0.43 -9.26
C ARG A 132 7.67 -0.98 -8.88
N GLU A 133 7.73 -1.98 -8.01
CA GLU A 133 8.98 -2.65 -7.66
C GLU A 133 9.63 -3.34 -8.86
N ARG A 134 8.81 -3.91 -9.75
CA ARG A 134 9.29 -4.53 -11.00
C ARG A 134 9.83 -3.47 -11.94
N ASP A 135 9.12 -2.37 -12.13
CA ASP A 135 9.59 -1.23 -12.93
C ASP A 135 10.90 -0.67 -12.36
N GLN A 136 11.00 -0.52 -11.04
CA GLN A 136 12.25 -0.11 -10.38
C GLN A 136 13.40 -1.08 -10.69
N SER A 137 13.20 -2.41 -10.58
CA SER A 137 14.27 -3.37 -10.93
C SER A 137 14.70 -3.32 -12.39
N GLN A 138 13.90 -2.74 -13.29
CA GLN A 138 14.32 -2.59 -14.68
C GLN A 138 15.29 -1.43 -14.89
N ILE A 139 15.26 -0.41 -14.03
CA ILE A 139 16.04 0.82 -14.16
C ILE A 139 17.10 0.98 -13.05
N GLN A 140 17.17 0.03 -12.12
CA GLN A 140 18.04 0.14 -10.96
C GLN A 140 19.50 -0.09 -11.31
N TYR A 141 20.36 0.77 -10.79
CA TYR A 141 21.81 0.60 -10.79
C TYR A 141 22.27 -0.22 -9.59
N TYR A 142 23.21 -1.15 -9.83
CA TYR A 142 23.87 -1.92 -8.77
C TYR A 142 25.34 -1.49 -8.67
N SER A 143 25.79 -1.17 -7.45
CA SER A 143 27.20 -0.82 -7.18
C SER A 143 28.13 -2.03 -7.24
N ASP A 144 27.62 -3.23 -6.93
CA ASP A 144 28.35 -4.48 -7.07
C ASP A 144 28.35 -4.93 -8.55
N PRO A 145 29.51 -5.00 -9.22
CA PRO A 145 29.62 -5.38 -10.63
C PRO A 145 29.22 -6.84 -10.88
N THR A 146 29.41 -7.74 -9.93
CA THR A 146 29.00 -9.15 -10.06
C THR A 146 27.48 -9.24 -10.05
N LYS A 147 26.82 -8.49 -9.16
CA LYS A 147 25.36 -8.40 -9.14
C LYS A 147 24.83 -7.75 -10.42
N ALA A 148 25.42 -6.64 -10.85
CA ALA A 148 25.03 -5.95 -12.08
C ALA A 148 25.10 -6.88 -13.31
N MET A 149 26.21 -7.61 -13.49
CA MET A 149 26.36 -8.55 -14.59
C MET A 149 25.37 -9.72 -14.51
N ASN A 150 25.16 -10.27 -13.32
CA ASN A 150 24.18 -11.35 -13.13
C ASN A 150 22.76 -10.91 -13.46
N GLU A 151 22.33 -9.73 -13.01
CA GLU A 151 20.98 -9.22 -13.29
C GLU A 151 20.82 -8.83 -14.76
N GLN A 152 21.88 -8.32 -15.41
CA GLN A 152 21.88 -8.07 -16.86
C GLN A 152 21.67 -9.36 -17.67
N LEU A 153 22.26 -10.48 -17.24
CA LEU A 153 22.17 -11.76 -17.96
C LEU A 153 20.90 -12.56 -17.62
N LYS A 154 20.55 -12.64 -16.34
CA LYS A 154 19.50 -13.55 -15.84
C LYS A 154 18.18 -12.83 -15.54
N ARG A 155 18.22 -11.53 -15.26
CA ARG A 155 17.06 -10.72 -14.87
C ARG A 155 16.24 -11.35 -13.73
N THR A 156 16.91 -11.94 -12.75
CA THR A 156 16.28 -12.74 -11.70
C THR A 156 15.28 -11.91 -10.90
N GLU A 157 15.65 -10.69 -10.48
CA GLU A 157 14.76 -9.83 -9.69
C GLU A 157 13.50 -9.44 -10.49
N VAL A 158 13.67 -9.13 -11.78
CA VAL A 158 12.54 -8.80 -12.66
C VAL A 158 11.61 -10.01 -12.85
N ASN A 159 12.18 -11.20 -13.09
CA ASN A 159 11.43 -12.43 -13.31
C ASN A 159 10.67 -12.87 -12.06
N ASP A 160 11.29 -12.80 -10.89
CA ASP A 160 10.67 -13.14 -9.61
C ASP A 160 9.49 -12.21 -9.30
N LYS A 161 9.66 -10.90 -9.49
CA LYS A 161 8.55 -9.95 -9.32
C LYS A 161 7.45 -10.17 -10.34
N GLN A 162 7.79 -10.53 -11.58
CA GLN A 162 6.80 -10.86 -12.60
C GLN A 162 5.99 -12.12 -12.23
N ALA A 163 6.62 -13.12 -11.64
CA ALA A 163 5.94 -14.30 -11.12
C ALA A 163 4.94 -13.93 -10.00
N LYS A 164 5.38 -13.14 -9.01
CA LYS A 164 4.52 -12.63 -7.93
C LYS A 164 3.34 -11.80 -8.44
N ILE A 165 3.56 -10.95 -9.45
CA ILE A 165 2.49 -10.19 -10.13
C ILE A 165 1.45 -11.15 -10.72
N ASN A 166 1.88 -12.22 -11.37
CA ASN A 166 0.98 -13.19 -11.99
C ASN A 166 0.18 -13.97 -10.93
N GLU A 167 0.80 -14.34 -9.81
CA GLU A 167 0.13 -14.96 -8.67
C GLU A 167 -0.91 -14.01 -8.06
N LYS A 168 -0.54 -12.76 -7.81
CA LYS A 168 -1.45 -11.75 -7.24
C LYS A 168 -2.64 -11.48 -8.16
N LYS A 169 -2.44 -11.47 -9.48
CA LYS A 169 -3.56 -11.39 -10.46
C LYS A 169 -4.52 -12.58 -10.35
N LYS A 170 -4.01 -13.80 -10.17
CA LYS A 170 -4.84 -14.98 -9.96
C LYS A 170 -5.62 -14.88 -8.65
N GLU A 171 -4.98 -14.41 -7.59
CA GLU A 171 -5.64 -14.17 -6.29
C GLU A 171 -6.77 -13.15 -6.40
N ILE A 172 -6.54 -12.01 -7.08
CA ILE A 172 -7.57 -11.00 -7.33
C ILE A 172 -8.75 -11.60 -8.10
N ALA A 173 -8.50 -12.41 -9.13
CA ALA A 173 -9.56 -13.09 -9.86
C ALA A 173 -10.35 -14.05 -8.96
N ALA A 174 -9.68 -14.80 -8.09
CA ALA A 174 -10.33 -15.69 -7.12
C ALA A 174 -11.15 -14.92 -6.07
N LEU A 175 -10.67 -13.77 -5.60
CA LEU A 175 -11.40 -12.91 -4.66
C LEU A 175 -12.66 -12.30 -5.28
N LYS A 176 -12.58 -11.90 -6.56
CA LYS A 176 -13.75 -11.45 -7.33
C LYS A 176 -14.78 -12.57 -7.47
N GLN A 177 -14.35 -13.76 -7.88
CA GLN A 177 -15.22 -14.93 -7.94
C GLN A 177 -15.86 -15.24 -6.59
N LYS A 178 -15.08 -15.17 -5.49
CA LYS A 178 -15.60 -15.39 -4.14
C LYS A 178 -16.68 -14.37 -3.76
N LEU A 179 -16.55 -13.11 -4.17
CA LEU A 179 -17.59 -12.09 -3.99
C LEU A 179 -18.87 -12.49 -4.71
N ASP A 180 -18.78 -12.88 -5.98
CA ASP A 180 -19.93 -13.32 -6.78
C ASP A 180 -20.60 -14.57 -6.16
N ASP A 181 -19.81 -15.55 -5.74
CA ASP A 181 -20.30 -16.76 -5.09
C ASP A 181 -21.01 -16.42 -3.76
N MET A 182 -20.49 -15.48 -2.98
CA MET A 182 -21.15 -15.02 -1.75
C MET A 182 -22.48 -14.32 -2.02
N GLU A 183 -22.62 -13.60 -3.14
CA GLU A 183 -23.93 -13.03 -3.52
C GLU A 183 -24.96 -14.11 -3.85
N VAL A 184 -24.52 -15.19 -4.49
CA VAL A 184 -25.37 -16.36 -4.74
C VAL A 184 -25.74 -17.05 -3.43
N GLU A 185 -24.79 -17.21 -2.50
CA GLU A 185 -25.06 -17.77 -1.18
C GLU A 185 -26.05 -16.90 -0.38
N LEU A 186 -25.91 -15.57 -0.42
CA LEU A 186 -26.83 -14.64 0.23
C LEU A 186 -28.26 -14.81 -0.31
N LYS A 187 -28.42 -14.87 -1.64
CA LYS A 187 -29.71 -15.10 -2.29
C LYS A 187 -30.31 -16.45 -1.90
N ARG A 188 -29.51 -17.52 -1.87
CA ARG A 188 -29.95 -18.86 -1.44
C ARG A 188 -30.36 -18.89 0.03
N ALA A 189 -29.71 -18.10 0.88
CA ALA A 189 -30.06 -17.95 2.29
C ALA A 189 -31.31 -17.06 2.52
N GLY A 190 -31.91 -16.51 1.45
CA GLY A 190 -33.06 -15.60 1.55
C GLY A 190 -32.72 -14.24 2.15
N GLY A 191 -31.43 -13.85 2.15
CA GLY A 191 -31.00 -12.55 2.65
C GLY A 191 -31.27 -11.42 1.65
N ASP A 192 -31.45 -10.21 2.18
CA ASP A 192 -31.66 -9.01 1.36
C ASP A 192 -30.39 -8.66 0.58
N ILE A 193 -30.52 -8.30 -0.70
CA ILE A 193 -29.40 -7.90 -1.57
C ILE A 193 -28.67 -6.67 -0.99
N GLY A 194 -29.34 -5.81 -0.23
CA GLY A 194 -28.77 -4.67 0.48
C GLY A 194 -27.74 -5.05 1.55
N TRP A 195 -27.69 -6.31 1.99
CA TRP A 195 -26.68 -6.81 2.94
C TRP A 195 -25.32 -7.08 2.26
N SER A 196 -25.27 -7.17 0.92
CA SER A 196 -24.01 -7.32 0.16
C SER A 196 -23.34 -5.99 -0.17
N ARG A 197 -23.80 -4.86 0.39
CA ARG A 197 -23.24 -3.52 0.19
C ARG A 197 -22.47 -3.08 1.43
#